data_AF-A0A4Y9JI63-F1
#
_entry.id   AF-A0A4Y9JI63-F1
#
_cell.length_a   1.000
_cell.length_b   1.000
_cell.length_c   1.000
_cell.angle_alpha   90.00
_cell.angle_beta   90.00
_cell.angle_gamma   90.00
#
_symmetry.space_group_name_H-M   'P 1'
#
loop_
_entity.id
_entity.type
_entity.pdbx_description
1 polymer ?
#
loop_
_entity_poly.entity_id
_entity_poly.type
_entity_poly.pdbx_seq_one_letter_code
_entity_poly.pdbx_strand_id
1 'polypeptide(L)'
;MSTFSDSYIAANASNFPAEAIPILRQRLEALDESQSSYILATELKNPTTALIFSILLGFLGADRFYIGQIGLGVAKLVLSWLTFGIWQLVDWFLIMGATKRANLEKINMALIAAETAVKST
;
A
#
# COMPACT_ATOMS: atom_id res chain seq x y z
N MET A 1 -23.70 -11.26 5.22
CA MET A 1 -22.98 -9.99 5.07
C MET A 1 -22.16 -9.80 6.33
N SER A 2 -20.84 -9.92 6.24
CA SER A 2 -19.99 -9.66 7.40
C SER A 2 -19.89 -8.15 7.60
N THR A 3 -20.31 -7.64 8.76
CA THR A 3 -20.22 -6.19 9.07
C THR A 3 -18.75 -5.72 9.07
N PHE A 4 -17.82 -6.64 9.31
CA PHE A 4 -16.38 -6.40 9.32
C PHE A 4 -15.84 -6.02 7.94
N SER A 5 -16.09 -6.82 6.90
CA SER A 5 -15.59 -6.54 5.55
C SER A 5 -16.03 -5.16 5.06
N ASP A 6 -17.28 -4.79 5.33
CA ASP A 6 -17.87 -3.53 4.85
C ASP A 6 -17.29 -2.32 5.59
N SER A 7 -17.12 -2.42 6.90
CA SER A 7 -16.48 -1.38 7.71
C SER A 7 -14.99 -1.22 7.39
N TYR A 8 -14.27 -2.33 7.19
CA TYR A 8 -12.84 -2.31 6.84
C TYR A 8 -12.59 -1.68 5.47
N ILE A 9 -13.39 -2.06 4.46
CA ILE A 9 -13.31 -1.47 3.12
C ILE A 9 -13.69 0.01 3.18
N ALA A 10 -14.74 0.40 3.90
CA ALA A 10 -15.12 1.81 4.02
C ALA A 10 -14.00 2.67 4.65
N ALA A 11 -13.32 2.16 5.67
CA ALA A 11 -12.21 2.85 6.32
C ALA A 11 -10.95 2.97 5.44
N ASN A 12 -10.73 2.01 4.54
CA ASN A 12 -9.47 1.87 3.79
C ASN A 12 -9.59 1.94 2.27
N ALA A 13 -10.77 2.25 1.72
CA ALA A 13 -11.04 2.25 0.27
C ALA A 13 -10.06 3.11 -0.53
N SER A 14 -9.64 4.25 0.02
CA SER A 14 -8.68 5.16 -0.62
C SER A 14 -7.26 4.60 -0.69
N ASN A 15 -6.91 3.67 0.21
CA ASN A 15 -5.59 3.05 0.32
C ASN A 15 -5.38 1.89 -0.65
N PHE A 16 -6.44 1.44 -1.32
CA PHE A 16 -6.42 0.33 -2.28
C PHE A 16 -6.69 0.80 -3.71
N PRO A 17 -6.27 0.01 -4.72
CA PRO A 17 -6.69 0.20 -6.09
C PRO A 17 -8.14 -0.29 -6.25
N ALA A 18 -8.94 0.45 -7.02
CA ALA A 18 -10.38 0.25 -7.12
C ALA A 18 -10.74 -1.14 -7.65
N GLU A 19 -9.87 -1.71 -8.49
CA GLU A 19 -10.02 -3.02 -9.10
C GLU A 19 -9.87 -4.16 -8.08
N ALA A 20 -9.16 -3.92 -6.97
CA ALA A 20 -8.93 -4.93 -5.94
C ALA A 20 -9.99 -4.93 -4.83
N ILE A 21 -10.86 -3.91 -4.77
CA ILE A 21 -11.90 -3.82 -3.74
C ILE A 21 -12.85 -5.04 -3.74
N PRO A 22 -13.35 -5.53 -4.89
CA PRO A 22 -14.27 -6.67 -4.91
C PRO A 22 -13.62 -7.96 -4.40
N ILE A 23 -12.37 -8.23 -4.84
CA ILE A 23 -11.63 -9.42 -4.43
C ILE A 23 -11.20 -9.35 -2.96
N LEU A 24 -10.80 -8.17 -2.47
CA LEU A 24 -10.51 -7.97 -1.06
C LEU A 24 -11.75 -8.23 -0.21
N ARG A 25 -12.92 -7.73 -0.62
CA ARG A 25 -14.17 -7.98 0.12
C ARG A 25 -14.44 -9.49 0.25
N GLN A 26 -14.32 -10.24 -0.84
CA GLN A 26 -14.49 -11.69 -0.81
C GLN A 26 -13.49 -12.38 0.13
N ARG A 27 -12.22 -11.96 0.09
CA ARG A 27 -11.20 -12.50 1.01
C ARG A 27 -11.49 -12.13 2.46
N LEU A 28 -11.89 -10.88 2.71
CA LEU A 28 -12.27 -10.34 4.02
C LEU A 28 -13.47 -11.06 4.64
N GLU A 29 -14.46 -11.45 3.83
CA GLU A 29 -15.61 -12.25 4.26
C GLU A 29 -15.24 -13.70 4.59
N ALA A 30 -14.15 -14.22 4.04
CA ALA A 30 -13.67 -15.58 4.28
C ALA A 30 -12.74 -15.70 5.50
N LEU A 31 -12.42 -14.60 6.20
CA LEU A 31 -11.59 -14.66 7.40
C LEU A 31 -12.40 -14.99 8.65
N ASP A 32 -11.76 -15.75 9.54
CA ASP A 32 -12.22 -15.93 10.92
C ASP A 32 -11.91 -14.70 11.81
N GLU A 33 -12.52 -14.66 13.00
CA GLU A 33 -12.40 -13.54 13.95
C GLU A 33 -10.95 -13.30 14.39
N SER A 34 -10.15 -14.35 14.59
CA SER A 34 -8.73 -14.26 14.94
C SER A 34 -7.89 -13.62 13.83
N GLN A 35 -8.22 -13.95 12.58
CA GLN A 35 -7.55 -13.45 11.39
C GLN A 35 -7.90 -11.98 11.14
N SER A 36 -9.15 -11.61 11.44
CA SER A 36 -9.65 -10.24 11.33
C SER A 36 -8.86 -9.27 12.22
N SER A 37 -8.46 -9.70 13.43
CA SER A 37 -7.58 -8.91 14.31
C SER A 37 -6.19 -8.68 13.70
N TYR A 38 -5.61 -9.66 13.01
CA TYR A 38 -4.33 -9.52 12.32
C TYR A 38 -4.39 -8.52 11.16
N ILE A 39 -5.49 -8.53 10.40
CA ILE A 39 -5.72 -7.58 9.30
C ILE A 39 -5.88 -6.14 9.82
N LEU A 40 -6.58 -5.96 10.94
CA LEU A 40 -6.73 -4.64 11.59
C LEU A 40 -5.41 -4.08 12.11
N ALA A 41 -4.48 -4.94 12.54
CA ALA A 41 -3.15 -4.54 12.96
C ALA A 41 -2.22 -4.16 11.79
N THR A 42 -2.62 -4.42 10.54
CA THR A 42 -1.80 -4.10 9.37
C THR A 42 -1.86 -2.61 9.05
N GLU A 43 -0.72 -1.92 9.23
CA GLU A 43 -0.60 -0.50 8.90
C GLU A 43 -0.56 -0.25 7.38
N LEU A 44 -1.62 0.37 6.87
CA LEU A 44 -1.73 0.83 5.49
C LEU A 44 -1.22 2.26 5.37
N LYS A 45 -0.49 2.53 4.28
CA LYS A 45 0.06 3.86 4.01
C LYS A 45 -0.89 4.67 3.14
N ASN A 46 -1.08 5.93 3.46
CA ASN A 46 -2.00 6.77 2.69
C ASN A 46 -1.33 7.25 1.38
N PRO A 47 -1.93 6.99 0.20
CA PRO A 47 -1.36 7.42 -1.09
C PRO A 47 -1.29 8.94 -1.24
N THR A 48 -2.18 9.69 -0.58
CA THR A 48 -2.13 11.15 -0.57
C THR A 48 -0.92 11.65 0.22
N THR A 49 -0.59 11.01 1.35
CA THR A 49 0.62 11.34 2.12
C THR A 49 1.89 11.03 1.32
N ALA A 50 1.91 9.91 0.59
CA ALA A 50 3.02 9.59 -0.32
C ALA A 50 3.17 10.63 -1.44
N LEU A 51 2.05 11.14 -1.97
CA LEU A 51 2.05 12.21 -2.96
C LEU A 51 2.56 13.54 -2.38
N ILE A 52 2.13 13.91 -1.17
CA ILE A 52 2.63 15.10 -0.46
C ILE A 52 4.16 15.01 -0.27
N PHE A 53 4.67 13.84 0.14
CA PHE A 53 6.12 13.61 0.21
C PHE A 53 6.79 13.68 -1.16
N SER A 54 6.14 13.23 -2.23
CA SER A 54 6.69 13.32 -3.60
C SER A 54 6.73 14.77 -4.13
N ILE A 55 5.86 15.65 -3.62
CA ILE A 55 5.87 17.09 -3.97
C ILE A 55 6.95 17.84 -3.17
N LEU A 56 7.00 17.63 -1.84
CA LEU A 56 7.91 18.37 -0.95
C LEU A 56 9.35 17.83 -0.96
N LEU A 57 9.51 16.51 -1.04
CA LEU A 57 10.78 15.79 -0.89
C LEU A 57 11.05 14.86 -2.08
N GLY A 58 10.37 15.09 -3.19
CA GLY A 58 10.48 14.29 -4.39
C GLY A 58 11.89 14.25 -4.99
N PHE A 59 12.60 15.38 -4.93
CA PHE A 59 14.00 15.48 -5.36
C PHE A 59 14.91 14.54 -4.56
N LEU A 60 14.55 14.24 -3.31
CA LEU A 60 15.25 13.32 -2.42
C LEU A 60 14.74 11.87 -2.49
N GLY A 61 13.71 11.59 -3.30
CA GLY A 61 13.09 10.26 -3.41
C GLY A 61 12.34 9.80 -2.14
N ALA A 62 12.02 10.72 -1.22
CA ALA A 62 11.42 10.39 0.08
C ALA A 62 10.07 9.66 -0.04
N ASP A 63 9.35 9.87 -1.15
CA ASP A 63 8.12 9.15 -1.49
C ASP A 63 8.33 7.63 -1.62
N ARG A 64 9.42 7.20 -2.27
CA ARG A 64 9.77 5.77 -2.42
C ARG A 64 10.30 5.18 -1.12
N PHE A 65 11.08 5.95 -0.36
CA PHE A 65 11.51 5.57 1.00
C PHE A 65 10.31 5.37 1.91
N TYR A 66 9.29 6.23 1.82
CA TYR A 66 8.05 6.09 2.58
C TYR A 66 7.31 4.80 2.23
N ILE A 67 7.28 4.37 0.97
CA ILE A 67 6.60 3.11 0.58
C ILE A 67 7.44 1.87 0.92
N GLY A 68 8.70 2.03 1.34
CA GLY A 68 9.63 0.93 1.65
C GLY A 68 10.44 0.46 0.43
N GLN A 69 10.34 1.15 -0.70
CA GLN A 69 11.09 0.87 -1.92
C GLN A 69 12.45 1.60 -1.91
N ILE A 70 13.31 1.26 -0.96
CA ILE A 70 14.61 1.92 -0.72
C ILE A 70 15.51 1.90 -1.97
N GLY A 71 15.60 0.75 -2.66
CA GLY A 71 16.43 0.62 -3.86
C GLY A 71 15.97 1.52 -5.02
N LEU A 72 14.66 1.66 -5.21
CA LEU A 72 14.09 2.58 -6.19
C LEU A 72 14.28 4.04 -5.77
N GLY A 73 14.19 4.37 -4.48
CA GLY A 73 14.48 5.71 -3.95
C GLY A 73 15.91 6.16 -4.26
N VAL A 74 16.89 5.28 -4.06
CA VAL A 74 18.30 5.55 -4.39
C VAL A 74 18.51 5.69 -5.91
N ALA A 75 17.91 4.82 -6.71
CA ALA A 75 17.97 4.96 -8.17
C ALA A 75 17.40 6.31 -8.64
N LYS A 76 16.30 6.75 -8.01
CA LYS A 76 15.64 8.04 -8.29
C LYS A 76 16.53 9.23 -7.92
N LEU A 77 17.27 9.17 -6.81
CA LEU A 77 18.23 10.21 -6.42
C LEU A 77 19.30 10.41 -7.51
N VAL A 78 19.84 9.32 -8.05
CA VAL A 78 20.87 9.36 -9.10
C VAL A 78 20.28 9.79 -10.44
N LEU A 79 19.08 9.29 -10.79
CA LEU A 79 18.39 9.61 -12.05
C LEU A 79 17.78 11.03 -12.07
N SER A 80 17.33 11.55 -10.93
CA SER A 80 16.78 12.92 -10.82
C SER A 80 17.85 13.98 -11.05
N TRP A 81 19.10 13.73 -10.64
CA TRP A 81 20.22 14.61 -10.98
C TRP A 81 20.52 14.61 -12.50
N LEU A 82 20.34 13.46 -13.16
CA LEU A 82 20.62 13.30 -14.59
C LEU A 82 19.51 13.84 -15.50
N THR A 83 18.24 13.79 -15.05
CA THR A 83 17.06 14.12 -15.87
C THR A 83 16.48 15.52 -15.63
N PHE A 84 17.16 16.36 -14.84
CA PHE A 84 16.79 17.76 -14.59
C PHE A 84 15.34 17.96 -14.15
N GLY A 85 14.77 17.00 -13.40
CA GLY A 85 13.43 17.10 -12.81
C GLY A 85 12.26 16.62 -13.68
N ILE A 86 12.47 16.19 -14.93
CA ILE A 86 11.38 15.69 -15.81
C ILE A 86 10.81 14.36 -15.28
N TRP A 87 11.68 13.48 -14.77
CA TRP A 87 11.28 12.21 -14.17
C TRP A 87 10.32 12.38 -12.99
N GLN A 88 10.41 13.50 -12.28
CA GLN A 88 9.59 13.78 -11.11
C GLN A 88 8.11 13.98 -11.45
N LEU A 89 7.83 14.63 -12.58
CA LEU A 89 6.46 14.84 -13.07
C LEU A 89 5.77 13.52 -13.39
N VAL A 90 6.49 12.59 -14.02
CA VAL A 90 5.98 11.25 -14.35
C VAL A 90 5.77 10.45 -13.06
N ASP A 91 6.68 10.57 -12.10
CA ASP A 91 6.58 9.85 -10.86
C ASP A 91 5.40 10.31 -9.97
N TRP A 92 5.00 11.58 -10.01
CA TRP A 92 3.80 12.06 -9.31
C TRP A 92 2.52 11.30 -9.69
N PHE A 93 2.41 10.87 -10.95
CA PHE A 93 1.28 10.03 -11.38
C PHE A 93 1.45 8.56 -11.00
N LEU A 94 2.69 8.05 -10.96
CA LEU A 94 2.98 6.66 -10.63
C LEU A 94 2.92 6.37 -9.12
N ILE A 95 3.24 7.34 -8.25
CA ILE A 95 3.43 7.10 -6.82
C ILE A 95 2.14 6.69 -6.09
N MET A 96 0.99 7.26 -6.49
CA MET A 96 -0.31 6.87 -5.93
C MET A 96 -0.62 5.41 -6.24
N GLY A 97 -0.41 4.98 -7.48
CA GLY A 97 -0.60 3.58 -7.89
C GLY A 97 0.38 2.65 -7.20
N ALA A 98 1.65 3.05 -7.07
CA ALA A 98 2.66 2.28 -6.37
C ALA A 98 2.33 2.10 -4.87
N THR A 99 1.84 3.15 -4.20
CA THR A 99 1.44 3.09 -2.79
C THR A 99 0.27 2.12 -2.60
N LYS A 100 -0.75 2.24 -3.45
CA LYS A 100 -1.92 1.35 -3.42
C LYS A 100 -1.54 -0.12 -3.65
N ARG A 101 -0.60 -0.38 -4.56
CA ARG A 101 -0.07 -1.74 -4.81
C ARG A 101 0.72 -2.27 -3.62
N ALA A 102 1.58 -1.47 -3.01
CA ALA A 102 2.33 -1.88 -1.83
C ALA A 102 1.41 -2.20 -0.64
N ASN A 103 0.35 -1.42 -0.45
CA ASN A 103 -0.68 -1.69 0.56
C ASN A 103 -1.41 -3.02 0.32
N LEU A 104 -1.77 -3.33 -0.93
CA LEU A 104 -2.35 -4.63 -1.28
C LEU A 104 -1.41 -5.78 -0.98
N GLU A 105 -0.14 -5.63 -1.33
CA GLU A 105 0.86 -6.66 -1.09
C GLU A 105 1.00 -6.95 0.40
N LYS A 106 1.05 -5.91 1.24
CA LYS A 106 1.04 -6.05 2.70
C LYS A 106 -0.17 -6.81 3.21
N ILE A 107 -1.37 -6.50 2.74
CA ILE A 107 -2.58 -7.24 3.14
C ILE A 107 -2.54 -8.68 2.67
N ASN A 108 -2.12 -8.94 1.44
CA ASN A 108 -2.00 -10.31 0.96
C ASN A 108 -0.99 -11.11 1.80
N MET A 109 0.12 -10.50 2.20
CA MET A 109 1.07 -11.12 3.12
C MET A 109 0.46 -11.36 4.50
N ALA A 110 -0.28 -10.39 5.05
CA ALA A 110 -0.96 -10.54 6.33
C ALA A 110 -2.03 -11.64 6.29
N LEU A 111 -2.78 -11.75 5.18
CA LEU A 111 -3.77 -12.81 4.93
C LEU A 111 -3.11 -14.18 4.93
N ILE A 112 -2.02 -14.34 4.17
CA ILE A 112 -1.28 -15.60 4.09
C ILE A 112 -0.67 -15.96 5.45
N ALA A 113 -0.06 -14.98 6.13
CA ALA A 113 0.55 -15.19 7.44
C ALA A 113 -0.49 -15.63 8.47
N ALA A 114 -1.65 -15.00 8.47
CA ALA A 114 -2.75 -15.34 9.36
C ALA A 114 -3.25 -16.77 9.06
N GLU A 115 -3.39 -17.16 7.78
CA GLU A 115 -3.83 -18.51 7.38
C GLU A 115 -2.80 -19.58 7.81
N THR A 116 -1.51 -19.29 7.69
CA THR A 116 -0.45 -20.19 8.15
C THR A 116 -0.36 -20.32 9.67
N ALA A 117 -0.61 -19.24 10.42
CA ALA A 117 -0.58 -19.26 11.89
C ALA A 117 -1.73 -20.10 12.48
N VAL A 118 -2.88 -20.14 11.81
CA VAL A 118 -4.00 -21.01 12.19
C VAL A 118 -3.69 -22.48 11.90
N LYS A 119 -2.95 -22.78 10.83
CA LYS A 119 -2.62 -24.15 10.46
C LYS A 119 -1.51 -24.78 11.30
N SER A 120 -0.70 -23.98 12.00
CA SER A 120 0.39 -24.46 12.86
C SER A 120 0.00 -24.66 14.34
N THR A 121 -1.25 -24.37 14.70
CA THR A 121 -1.81 -24.57 16.06
C THR A 121 -2.80 -25.72 16.03
#